data_AF-A0A968VQW5-F1
#
_entry.id   AF-A0A968VQW5-F1
#
_cell.length_a   1.000
_cell.length_b   1.000
_cell.length_c   1.000
_cell.angle_alpha   90.00
_cell.angle_beta   90.00
_cell.angle_gamma   90.00
#
_symmetry.space_group_name_H-M   'P 1'
#
loop_
_entity.id
_entity.type
_entity.pdbx_description
1 polymer ?
#
loop_
_entity_poly.entity_id
_entity_poly.type
_entity_poly.pdbx_seq_one_letter_code
_entity_poly.pdbx_strand_id
1 'polypeptide(L)'
;MASRPTRFSSTATINPRNGWANYIYQVVTRYADRVQHYQIWNEFNDEVQYWPGTPEQFARLVEVTAEATRLAEQQTAQDVQLVLGGLSDIRGFSGGSERTLAMLAALRNPSLSGQPYLNYVDAYAVHKYVAPWGTFEWLHWARSQGQLNDGKPFWVTESGVNVCNHDLVRVGTTCAQDSTAEASLTPTEQARAEQLRADYAIQHTAYLLANGAPEGIARFFHFQYDDTADNTGLYTGTTGFKDTSVRPMYAAFELLNEYLGDAQPITPAGRSSPLLFTPPLTANVDYGHGSAHQEIAFASPSQGRVTVVWATADAAAAGGATSITVQVPTTPGASGAQLIWLDGLSRQQTALTPTGNSYTVSLPVRTNSAISGTPYLLVEPLATSSTIDTALLIDSSGSMTSNDPGNRRLDAAQAYLLAALAGDYVGVVDFDTTARTASPLVELPANRDALTTAIGTIDSSGGTNIGAAVQQGCAVLQQSSSANTTKAAILLTDGDGSYADEVTVLYR
;
A
#
# COMPACT_ATOMS: atom_id res chain seq x y z
N MET A 1 25.11 -13.48 8.89
CA MET A 1 24.76 -14.22 7.66
C MET A 1 24.59 -15.69 8.02
N ALA A 2 23.37 -16.22 7.98
CA ALA A 2 23.21 -17.68 8.03
C ALA A 2 23.86 -18.25 6.77
N SER A 3 24.71 -19.28 6.91
CA SER A 3 25.39 -19.90 5.77
C SER A 3 24.34 -20.55 4.86
N ARG A 4 23.97 -19.89 3.76
CA ARG A 4 23.10 -20.50 2.75
C ARG A 4 23.90 -21.58 2.01
N PRO A 5 23.36 -22.80 1.90
CA PRO A 5 24.10 -23.95 1.37
C PRO A 5 24.40 -23.79 -0.12
N THR A 6 25.66 -24.00 -0.50
CA THR A 6 26.09 -24.19 -1.90
C THR A 6 26.88 -25.48 -2.02
N ARG A 7 26.70 -26.21 -3.12
CA ARG A 7 27.51 -27.39 -3.44
C ARG A 7 28.86 -27.07 -4.06
N PHE A 8 29.03 -25.84 -4.52
CA PHE A 8 30.13 -25.48 -5.38
C PHE A 8 31.28 -24.89 -4.56
N SER A 9 32.48 -25.39 -4.80
CA SER A 9 33.71 -24.76 -4.29
C SER A 9 33.83 -23.33 -4.79
N SER A 10 34.60 -22.48 -4.09
CA SER A 10 34.91 -21.10 -4.53
C SER A 10 35.60 -20.98 -5.89
N THR A 11 36.01 -22.11 -6.50
CA THR A 11 36.64 -22.19 -7.83
C THR A 11 35.71 -22.75 -8.91
N ALA A 12 34.44 -23.00 -8.60
CA ALA A 12 33.50 -23.56 -9.57
C ALA A 12 33.10 -22.51 -10.62
N THR A 13 32.85 -22.97 -11.84
CA THR A 13 32.43 -22.13 -12.96
C THR A 13 31.10 -22.62 -13.54
N ILE A 14 30.33 -21.71 -14.11
CA ILE A 14 29.08 -22.05 -14.78
C ILE A 14 29.34 -22.92 -15.99
N ASN A 15 28.58 -24.01 -16.13
CA ASN A 15 28.60 -24.83 -17.34
C ASN A 15 27.95 -24.05 -18.49
N PRO A 16 28.69 -23.65 -19.54
CA PRO A 16 28.17 -22.83 -20.62
C PRO A 16 27.11 -23.56 -21.48
N ARG A 17 26.99 -24.88 -21.37
CA ARG A 17 25.94 -25.67 -22.04
C ARG A 17 24.60 -25.66 -21.30
N ASN A 18 24.58 -25.22 -20.04
CA ASN A 18 23.34 -25.03 -19.30
C ASN A 18 22.86 -23.58 -19.49
N GLY A 19 21.99 -23.37 -20.49
CA GLY A 19 21.52 -22.04 -20.86
C GLY A 19 20.82 -21.30 -19.72
N TRP A 20 20.04 -22.01 -18.90
CA TRP A 20 19.37 -21.43 -17.74
C TRP A 20 20.35 -20.96 -16.66
N ALA A 21 21.29 -21.82 -16.25
CA ALA A 21 22.31 -21.45 -15.26
C ALA A 21 23.16 -20.26 -15.73
N ASN A 22 23.52 -20.23 -17.02
CA ASN A 22 24.26 -19.12 -17.60
C ASN A 22 23.46 -17.82 -17.62
N TYR A 23 22.17 -17.88 -17.97
CA TYR A 23 21.28 -16.72 -17.92
C TYR A 23 21.19 -16.14 -16.49
N ILE A 24 20.90 -16.99 -15.49
CA ILE A 24 20.78 -16.56 -14.09
C ILE A 24 22.07 -15.91 -13.60
N TYR A 25 23.21 -16.59 -13.78
CA TYR A 25 24.51 -16.06 -13.35
C TYR A 25 24.82 -14.70 -14.00
N GLN A 26 24.55 -14.55 -15.30
CA GLN A 26 24.77 -13.28 -16.00
C GLN A 26 23.85 -12.17 -15.49
N VAL A 27 22.55 -12.45 -15.32
CA VAL A 27 21.58 -11.46 -14.83
C VAL A 27 21.91 -11.01 -13.41
N VAL A 28 22.15 -11.95 -12.50
CA VAL A 28 22.48 -11.64 -11.10
C VAL A 28 23.79 -10.86 -11.01
N THR A 29 24.83 -11.29 -11.74
CA THR A 29 26.12 -10.58 -11.76
C THR A 29 25.97 -9.17 -12.34
N ARG A 30 25.17 -9.01 -13.40
CA ARG A 30 25.00 -7.73 -14.12
C ARG A 30 24.28 -6.66 -13.31
N TYR A 31 23.38 -7.06 -12.41
CA TYR A 31 22.54 -6.16 -11.61
C TYR A 31 22.82 -6.25 -10.11
N ALA A 32 23.95 -6.82 -9.74
CA ALA A 32 24.32 -7.10 -8.35
C ALA A 32 24.28 -5.83 -7.47
N ASP A 33 24.58 -4.66 -8.03
CA ASP A 33 24.56 -3.36 -7.35
C ASP A 33 23.15 -2.74 -7.17
N ARG A 34 22.13 -3.33 -7.79
CA ARG A 34 20.80 -2.70 -7.96
C ARG A 34 19.62 -3.58 -7.62
N VAL A 35 19.75 -4.90 -7.73
CA VAL A 35 18.63 -5.85 -7.55
C VAL A 35 19.01 -6.89 -6.50
N GLN A 36 18.25 -6.92 -5.41
CA GLN A 36 18.49 -7.79 -4.25
C GLN A 36 17.55 -8.99 -4.18
N HIS A 37 16.43 -8.96 -4.92
CA HIS A 37 15.39 -9.99 -4.85
C HIS A 37 15.08 -10.49 -6.26
N TYR A 38 15.08 -11.81 -6.45
CA TYR A 38 14.74 -12.44 -7.72
C TYR A 38 13.68 -13.51 -7.50
N GLN A 39 12.59 -13.41 -8.25
CA GLN A 39 11.55 -14.43 -8.27
C GLN A 39 11.88 -15.51 -9.31
N ILE A 40 11.80 -16.78 -8.89
CA ILE A 40 12.10 -17.93 -9.73
C ILE A 40 10.84 -18.38 -10.45
N TRP A 41 10.72 -18.00 -11.73
CA TRP A 41 9.60 -18.36 -12.60
C TRP A 41 8.26 -17.70 -12.19
N ASN A 42 7.21 -17.97 -12.96
CA ASN A 42 5.86 -17.47 -12.73
C ASN A 42 4.83 -18.61 -12.82
N GLU A 43 3.87 -18.68 -11.89
CA GLU A 43 2.69 -19.56 -11.97
C GLU A 43 3.00 -21.01 -12.37
N PHE A 44 4.06 -21.57 -11.79
CA PHE A 44 4.60 -22.89 -12.17
C PHE A 44 3.63 -24.05 -11.94
N ASN A 45 2.58 -23.84 -11.16
CA ASN A 45 1.51 -24.80 -10.94
C ASN A 45 0.44 -24.78 -12.05
N ASP A 46 0.53 -23.89 -13.03
CA ASP A 46 -0.25 -23.94 -14.27
C ASP A 46 0.50 -24.76 -15.35
N GLU A 47 -0.08 -25.90 -15.71
CA GLU A 47 0.46 -26.81 -16.73
C GLU A 47 0.42 -26.26 -18.15
N VAL A 48 -0.65 -25.53 -18.45
CA VAL A 48 -1.04 -25.21 -19.81
C VAL A 48 -0.28 -23.98 -20.28
N GLN A 49 -0.20 -22.96 -19.43
CA GLN A 49 0.33 -21.67 -19.80
C GLN A 49 1.80 -21.49 -19.43
N TYR A 50 2.22 -21.94 -18.25
CA TYR A 50 3.49 -21.48 -17.67
C TYR A 50 4.54 -22.57 -17.45
N TRP A 51 4.16 -23.81 -17.08
CA TRP A 51 5.13 -24.88 -16.91
C TRP A 51 4.58 -26.24 -17.34
N PRO A 52 4.89 -26.72 -18.55
CA PRO A 52 4.46 -28.04 -19.03
C PRO A 52 5.34 -29.19 -18.51
N GLY A 53 6.42 -28.89 -17.77
CA GLY A 53 7.33 -29.91 -17.23
C GLY A 53 6.77 -30.62 -15.99
N THR A 54 7.51 -31.64 -15.52
CA THR A 54 7.14 -32.36 -14.29
C THR A 54 7.48 -31.55 -13.02
N PRO A 55 6.85 -31.86 -11.88
CA PRO A 55 7.23 -31.33 -10.57
C PRO A 55 8.73 -31.43 -10.25
N GLU A 56 9.36 -32.56 -10.55
CA GLU A 56 10.79 -32.80 -10.29
C GLU A 56 11.68 -31.95 -11.20
N GLN A 57 11.25 -31.71 -12.45
CA GLN A 57 11.96 -30.83 -13.36
C GLN A 57 11.92 -29.37 -12.86
N PHE A 58 10.78 -28.92 -12.34
CA PHE A 58 10.67 -27.59 -11.74
C PHE A 58 11.53 -27.47 -10.47
N ALA A 59 11.48 -28.47 -9.59
CA ALA A 59 12.32 -28.50 -8.39
C ALA A 59 13.82 -28.44 -8.76
N ARG A 60 14.24 -29.18 -9.79
CA ARG A 60 15.60 -29.10 -10.33
C ARG A 60 15.93 -27.71 -10.87
N LEU A 61 15.00 -27.02 -11.53
CA LEU A 61 15.19 -25.65 -11.97
C LEU A 61 15.46 -24.70 -10.79
N VAL A 62 14.72 -24.83 -9.68
CA VAL A 62 14.95 -24.04 -8.46
C VAL A 62 16.38 -24.22 -7.93
N GLU A 63 16.87 -25.46 -7.86
CA GLU A 63 18.25 -25.73 -7.45
C GLU A 63 19.27 -25.11 -8.41
N VAL A 64 19.08 -25.26 -9.73
CA VAL A 64 20.00 -24.71 -10.72
C VAL A 64 20.05 -23.18 -10.63
N THR A 65 18.89 -22.53 -10.45
CA THR A 65 18.80 -21.08 -10.22
C THR A 65 19.60 -20.70 -8.98
N ALA A 66 19.35 -21.38 -7.86
CA ALA A 66 19.98 -21.04 -6.60
C ALA A 66 21.50 -21.18 -6.64
N GLU A 67 22.01 -22.30 -7.16
CA GLU A 67 23.45 -22.50 -7.24
C GLU A 67 24.13 -21.52 -8.22
N ALA A 68 23.49 -21.17 -9.34
CA ALA A 68 23.99 -20.14 -10.25
C ALA A 68 24.02 -18.75 -9.58
N THR A 69 23.00 -18.41 -8.79
CA THR A 69 22.97 -17.21 -7.96
C THR A 69 24.10 -17.21 -6.94
N ARG A 70 24.36 -18.32 -6.24
CA ARG A 70 25.45 -18.40 -5.24
C ARG A 70 26.83 -18.19 -5.88
N LEU A 71 27.05 -18.65 -7.11
CA LEU A 71 28.28 -18.34 -7.85
C LEU A 71 28.39 -16.85 -8.20
N ALA A 72 27.29 -16.20 -8.59
CA ALA A 72 27.28 -14.77 -8.85
C ALA A 72 27.54 -13.94 -7.58
N GLU A 73 26.98 -14.35 -6.43
CA GLU A 73 27.24 -13.71 -5.14
C GLU A 73 28.70 -13.82 -4.72
N GLN A 74 29.34 -14.98 -4.92
CA GLN A 74 30.77 -15.15 -4.63
C GLN A 74 31.64 -14.18 -5.43
N GLN A 75 31.26 -13.90 -6.68
CA GLN A 75 31.98 -12.96 -7.53
C GLN A 75 31.71 -11.49 -7.15
N THR A 76 30.49 -11.16 -6.75
CA THR A 76 30.04 -9.78 -6.58
C THR A 76 29.99 -9.31 -5.14
N ALA A 77 30.17 -10.22 -4.18
CA ALA A 77 30.01 -10.01 -2.74
C ALA A 77 28.63 -9.45 -2.33
N GLN A 78 27.58 -9.79 -3.09
CA GLN A 78 26.21 -9.38 -2.82
C GLN A 78 25.42 -10.47 -2.10
N ASP A 79 24.40 -10.06 -1.33
CA ASP A 79 23.44 -10.94 -0.69
C ASP A 79 22.10 -10.86 -1.45
N VAL A 80 21.76 -11.95 -2.15
CA VAL A 80 20.59 -12.05 -3.00
C VAL A 80 19.55 -12.97 -2.36
N GLN A 81 18.31 -12.46 -2.27
CA GLN A 81 17.15 -13.21 -1.83
C GLN A 81 16.42 -13.84 -3.02
N LEU A 82 16.09 -15.12 -2.90
CA LEU A 82 15.35 -15.86 -3.91
C LEU A 82 13.91 -16.08 -3.46
N VAL A 83 12.96 -15.66 -4.28
CA VAL A 83 11.52 -15.88 -4.05
C VAL A 83 11.07 -17.02 -4.96
N LEU A 84 10.46 -18.06 -4.40
CA LEU A 84 9.84 -19.10 -5.23
C LEU A 84 8.74 -18.47 -6.08
N GLY A 85 8.61 -18.86 -7.36
CA GLY A 85 7.61 -18.29 -8.28
C GLY A 85 6.19 -18.28 -7.74
N GLY A 86 5.40 -17.31 -8.23
CA GLY A 86 4.02 -17.13 -7.80
C GLY A 86 3.19 -18.39 -7.96
N LEU A 87 2.53 -18.85 -6.90
CA LEU A 87 1.52 -19.91 -6.99
C LEU A 87 0.20 -19.31 -7.46
N SER A 88 -0.26 -19.72 -8.64
CA SER A 88 -1.53 -19.28 -9.23
C SER A 88 -2.74 -19.81 -8.45
N ASP A 89 -3.94 -19.31 -8.77
CA ASP A 89 -5.13 -19.72 -8.03
C ASP A 89 -5.55 -21.17 -8.28
N ILE A 90 -5.71 -21.92 -7.19
CA ILE A 90 -5.91 -23.37 -7.18
C ILE A 90 -7.38 -23.78 -7.13
N ARG A 91 -8.26 -22.84 -6.76
CA ARG A 91 -9.67 -23.15 -6.45
C ARG A 91 -10.59 -23.08 -7.67
N GLY A 92 -10.05 -22.63 -8.80
CA GLY A 92 -10.80 -22.48 -10.04
C GLY A 92 -10.62 -23.52 -11.12
N PHE A 93 -9.53 -24.27 -11.05
CA PHE A 93 -9.27 -25.33 -11.98
C PHE A 93 -9.63 -26.64 -11.30
N SER A 94 -10.61 -27.37 -11.84
CA SER A 94 -10.81 -28.77 -11.48
C SER A 94 -9.50 -29.53 -11.72
N GLY A 95 -8.77 -29.87 -10.64
CA GLY A 95 -7.44 -30.49 -10.67
C GLY A 95 -6.25 -29.58 -10.26
N GLY A 96 -6.46 -28.27 -10.09
CA GLY A 96 -5.39 -27.30 -9.77
C GLY A 96 -4.75 -27.48 -8.39
N SER A 97 -5.53 -27.95 -7.41
CA SER A 97 -5.01 -28.29 -6.08
C SER A 97 -4.08 -29.51 -6.11
N GLU A 98 -4.37 -30.53 -6.91
CA GLU A 98 -3.55 -31.74 -7.01
C GLU A 98 -2.18 -31.43 -7.63
N ARG A 99 -2.16 -30.70 -8.74
CA ARG A 99 -0.90 -30.26 -9.38
C ARG A 99 -0.07 -29.38 -8.45
N THR A 100 -0.72 -28.43 -7.78
CA THR A 100 -0.04 -27.57 -6.80
C THR A 100 0.58 -28.39 -5.67
N LEU A 101 -0.16 -29.35 -5.10
CA LEU A 101 0.35 -30.23 -4.05
C LEU A 101 1.49 -31.13 -4.56
N ALA A 102 1.42 -31.64 -5.80
CA ALA A 102 2.49 -32.42 -6.40
C ALA A 102 3.78 -31.60 -6.59
N MET A 103 3.65 -30.36 -7.06
CA MET A 103 4.79 -29.44 -7.19
C MET A 103 5.42 -29.12 -5.83
N LEU A 104 4.62 -28.79 -4.83
CA LEU A 104 5.09 -28.54 -3.48
C LEU A 104 5.75 -29.77 -2.85
N ALA A 105 5.19 -30.96 -3.08
CA ALA A 105 5.78 -32.22 -2.63
C ALA A 105 7.16 -32.46 -3.26
N ALA A 106 7.32 -32.23 -4.57
CA ALA A 106 8.60 -32.35 -5.26
C ALA A 106 9.65 -31.36 -4.71
N LEU A 107 9.25 -30.14 -4.38
CA LEU A 107 10.14 -29.13 -3.79
C LEU A 107 10.59 -29.49 -2.35
N ARG A 108 9.84 -30.33 -1.65
CA ARG A 108 10.22 -30.84 -0.32
C ARG A 108 11.14 -32.05 -0.38
N ASN A 109 11.17 -32.76 -1.50
CA ASN A 109 12.08 -33.88 -1.68
C ASN A 109 13.54 -33.39 -1.62
N PRO A 110 14.46 -34.21 -1.10
CA PRO A 110 15.88 -33.88 -1.14
C PRO A 110 16.34 -33.61 -2.57
N SER A 111 17.02 -32.49 -2.76
CA SER A 111 17.78 -32.20 -3.96
C SER A 111 18.97 -33.15 -4.07
N LEU A 112 19.75 -33.00 -5.14
CA LEU A 112 21.01 -33.71 -5.30
C LEU A 112 22.04 -33.42 -4.15
N SER A 113 21.72 -32.51 -3.20
CA SER A 113 22.53 -32.10 -2.02
C SER A 113 22.16 -32.89 -0.79
N GLY A 114 21.06 -33.64 -0.86
CA GLY A 114 20.46 -34.23 0.33
C GLY A 114 19.64 -33.24 1.16
N GLN A 115 19.34 -32.03 0.65
CA GLN A 115 18.48 -31.05 1.35
C GLN A 115 17.23 -30.72 0.51
N PRO A 116 16.07 -30.45 1.12
CA PRO A 116 14.88 -30.01 0.39
C PRO A 116 15.15 -28.83 -0.55
N TYR A 117 14.55 -28.82 -1.73
CA TYR A 117 14.68 -27.70 -2.68
C TYR A 117 14.16 -26.38 -2.09
N LEU A 118 13.14 -26.43 -1.23
CA LEU A 118 12.64 -25.24 -0.52
C LEU A 118 13.73 -24.53 0.28
N ASN A 119 14.81 -25.21 0.72
CA ASN A 119 15.90 -24.57 1.46
C ASN A 119 16.73 -23.60 0.61
N TYR A 120 16.55 -23.60 -0.71
CA TYR A 120 17.23 -22.68 -1.62
C TYR A 120 16.54 -21.32 -1.77
N VAL A 121 15.28 -21.20 -1.35
CA VAL A 121 14.49 -19.96 -1.44
C VAL A 121 14.29 -19.33 -0.07
N ASP A 122 14.12 -18.01 -0.07
CA ASP A 122 13.96 -17.16 1.12
C ASP A 122 12.48 -16.78 1.38
N ALA A 123 11.63 -16.82 0.35
CA ALA A 123 10.21 -16.51 0.45
C ALA A 123 9.36 -17.25 -0.60
N TYR A 124 8.05 -17.26 -0.40
CA TYR A 124 7.08 -17.86 -1.33
C TYR A 124 6.20 -16.80 -1.97
N ALA A 125 6.19 -16.71 -3.30
CA ALA A 125 5.26 -15.85 -4.00
C ALA A 125 3.88 -16.52 -4.15
N VAL A 126 2.80 -15.73 -4.04
CA VAL A 126 1.41 -16.18 -4.24
C VAL A 126 0.65 -15.17 -5.08
N HIS A 127 -0.15 -15.68 -6.01
CA HIS A 127 -0.99 -14.87 -6.90
C HIS A 127 -2.46 -15.09 -6.59
N LYS A 128 -3.20 -14.01 -6.30
CA LYS A 128 -4.59 -14.10 -5.84
C LYS A 128 -5.48 -12.99 -6.40
N TYR A 129 -6.29 -13.37 -7.39
CA TYR A 129 -7.37 -12.57 -7.96
C TYR A 129 -8.72 -13.04 -7.40
N VAL A 130 -8.93 -12.76 -6.12
CA VAL A 130 -10.07 -13.26 -5.33
C VAL A 130 -10.66 -12.13 -4.50
N ALA A 131 -11.80 -12.37 -3.85
CA ALA A 131 -12.39 -11.47 -2.86
C ALA A 131 -11.36 -10.97 -1.81
N PRO A 132 -11.57 -9.79 -1.18
CA PRO A 132 -10.60 -9.15 -0.28
C PRO A 132 -10.00 -10.03 0.84
N TRP A 133 -10.72 -11.05 1.31
CA TRP A 133 -10.25 -11.97 2.36
C TRP A 133 -9.69 -13.30 1.80
N GLY A 134 -9.88 -13.60 0.52
CA GLY A 134 -9.58 -14.91 -0.05
C GLY A 134 -8.09 -15.27 -0.08
N THR A 135 -7.21 -14.27 0.03
CA THR A 135 -5.76 -14.50 0.15
C THR A 135 -5.42 -15.24 1.45
N PHE A 136 -6.04 -14.87 2.58
CA PHE A 136 -5.83 -15.56 3.87
C PHE A 136 -6.37 -16.97 3.87
N GLU A 137 -7.53 -17.18 3.26
CA GLU A 137 -8.11 -18.53 3.15
C GLU A 137 -7.12 -19.50 2.50
N TRP A 138 -6.48 -19.05 1.43
CA TRP A 138 -5.50 -19.86 0.72
C TRP A 138 -4.23 -20.07 1.54
N LEU A 139 -3.70 -19.04 2.18
CA LEU A 139 -2.48 -19.14 3.00
C LEU A 139 -2.70 -20.09 4.17
N HIS A 140 -3.83 -19.94 4.86
CA HIS A 140 -4.25 -20.83 5.93
C HIS A 140 -4.39 -22.27 5.43
N TRP A 141 -5.04 -22.47 4.27
CA TRP A 141 -5.12 -23.78 3.64
C TRP A 141 -3.72 -24.34 3.35
N ALA A 142 -2.85 -23.60 2.67
CA ALA A 142 -1.52 -24.05 2.27
C ALA A 142 -0.67 -24.46 3.50
N ARG A 143 -0.80 -23.72 4.61
CA ARG A 143 -0.20 -24.07 5.89
C ARG A 143 -0.82 -25.32 6.50
N SER A 144 -2.16 -25.44 6.49
CA SER A 144 -2.85 -26.63 7.00
C SER A 144 -2.46 -27.92 6.25
N GLN A 145 -2.09 -27.83 4.96
CA GLN A 145 -1.60 -28.96 4.17
C GLN A 145 -0.18 -29.40 4.54
N GLY A 146 0.51 -28.67 5.44
CA GLY A 146 1.84 -29.03 5.92
C GLY A 146 2.96 -28.82 4.91
N GLN A 147 2.68 -28.16 3.77
CA GLN A 147 3.64 -28.05 2.66
C GLN A 147 4.60 -26.86 2.80
N LEU A 148 4.17 -25.76 3.42
CA LEU A 148 4.91 -24.49 3.53
C LEU A 148 5.03 -24.00 5.00
N ASN A 149 5.27 -24.93 5.93
CA ASN A 149 5.32 -24.67 7.38
C ASN A 149 6.74 -24.48 7.94
N ASP A 150 7.68 -24.09 7.10
CA ASP A 150 9.09 -23.91 7.48
C ASP A 150 9.44 -22.49 7.94
N GLY A 151 8.42 -21.66 8.23
CA GLY A 151 8.55 -20.33 8.81
C GLY A 151 8.97 -19.23 7.84
N LYS A 152 9.18 -19.55 6.55
CA LYS A 152 9.48 -18.53 5.53
C LYS A 152 8.28 -17.63 5.26
N PRO A 153 8.53 -16.35 4.92
CA PRO A 153 7.45 -15.42 4.61
C PRO A 153 6.82 -15.68 3.23
N PHE A 154 5.56 -15.28 3.11
CA PHE A 154 4.84 -15.17 1.86
C PHE A 154 4.95 -13.75 1.30
N TRP A 155 5.01 -13.64 -0.02
CA TRP A 155 4.89 -12.41 -0.75
C TRP A 155 3.68 -12.54 -1.68
N VAL A 156 2.71 -11.65 -1.56
CA VAL A 156 1.59 -11.59 -2.51
C VAL A 156 2.08 -10.80 -3.72
N THR A 157 2.71 -11.47 -4.68
CA THR A 157 3.38 -10.81 -5.81
C THR A 157 2.42 -10.39 -6.91
N GLU A 158 1.21 -10.95 -6.91
CA GLU A 158 0.10 -10.46 -7.73
C GLU A 158 -1.21 -10.59 -6.96
N SER A 159 -1.97 -9.51 -6.94
CA SER A 159 -3.36 -9.49 -6.50
C SER A 159 -4.07 -8.33 -7.14
N GLY A 160 -5.37 -8.48 -7.37
CA GLY A 160 -6.18 -7.45 -7.98
C GLY A 160 -7.60 -7.94 -8.13
N VAL A 161 -8.46 -7.06 -8.65
CA VAL A 161 -9.85 -7.38 -8.92
C VAL A 161 -10.26 -6.85 -10.28
N ASN A 162 -10.91 -7.71 -11.05
CA ASN A 162 -11.61 -7.32 -12.26
C ASN A 162 -13.12 -7.45 -12.01
N VAL A 163 -13.87 -6.39 -12.27
CA VAL A 163 -15.29 -6.26 -11.94
C VAL A 163 -16.12 -6.42 -13.22
N CYS A 164 -16.02 -7.58 -13.88
CA CYS A 164 -16.85 -7.86 -15.06
C CYS A 164 -18.26 -8.30 -14.63
N ASN A 165 -19.25 -7.43 -14.86
CA ASN A 165 -20.69 -7.67 -14.73
C ASN A 165 -21.17 -8.15 -13.34
N HIS A 166 -21.45 -7.19 -12.45
CA HIS A 166 -22.26 -7.25 -11.20
C HIS A 166 -21.96 -8.31 -10.12
N ASP A 167 -21.44 -9.46 -10.48
CA ASP A 167 -21.01 -10.54 -9.62
C ASP A 167 -19.53 -10.76 -9.91
N LEU A 168 -18.63 -10.61 -8.91
CA LEU A 168 -17.32 -11.23 -9.12
C LEU A 168 -17.61 -12.71 -9.25
N VAL A 169 -17.35 -13.21 -10.46
CA VAL A 169 -17.59 -14.59 -10.78
C VAL A 169 -16.79 -15.42 -9.78
N ARG A 170 -17.40 -16.49 -9.26
CA ARG A 170 -16.81 -17.42 -8.29
C ARG A 170 -15.30 -17.57 -8.52
N VAL A 171 -14.54 -17.71 -7.43
CA VAL A 171 -13.15 -18.16 -7.49
C VAL A 171 -13.05 -19.31 -8.50
N GLY A 172 -12.49 -19.04 -9.68
CA GLY A 172 -12.38 -19.99 -10.77
C GLY A 172 -13.26 -19.93 -11.99
N THR A 173 -14.19 -19.01 -12.03
CA THR A 173 -14.77 -18.64 -13.31
C THR A 173 -13.97 -17.45 -13.79
N THR A 174 -13.15 -17.66 -14.81
CA THR A 174 -12.58 -16.54 -15.56
C THR A 174 -13.77 -15.66 -15.95
N CYS A 175 -13.77 -14.40 -15.54
CA CYS A 175 -14.29 -13.36 -16.40
C CYS A 175 -13.73 -13.73 -17.77
N ALA A 176 -14.57 -14.10 -18.74
CA ALA A 176 -14.06 -14.20 -20.10
C ALA A 176 -13.29 -12.88 -20.30
N GLN A 177 -12.02 -12.97 -20.71
CA GLN A 177 -11.14 -11.84 -21.01
C GLN A 177 -11.72 -11.05 -22.19
N ASP A 178 -12.97 -10.64 -22.05
CA ASP A 178 -13.79 -10.03 -23.04
C ASP A 178 -13.97 -8.61 -22.55
N SER A 179 -12.93 -7.82 -22.79
CA SER A 179 -12.93 -6.36 -22.62
C SER A 179 -14.13 -5.70 -23.33
N THR A 180 -14.84 -6.42 -24.22
CA THR A 180 -16.09 -5.95 -24.81
C THR A 180 -17.26 -5.89 -23.82
N ALA A 181 -17.26 -6.70 -22.75
CA ALA A 181 -18.31 -6.71 -21.74
C ALA A 181 -18.33 -5.44 -20.87
N GLU A 182 -17.16 -4.90 -20.50
CA GLU A 182 -17.08 -3.66 -19.72
C GLU A 182 -17.29 -2.41 -20.57
N ALA A 183 -16.82 -2.44 -21.83
CA ALA A 183 -17.12 -1.42 -22.82
C ALA A 183 -18.63 -1.30 -23.13
N SER A 184 -19.40 -2.34 -22.84
CA SER A 184 -20.86 -2.40 -23.02
C SER A 184 -21.65 -1.87 -21.82
N LEU A 185 -20.99 -1.61 -20.68
CA LEU A 185 -21.65 -1.09 -19.48
C LEU A 185 -22.11 0.34 -19.69
N THR A 186 -23.23 0.69 -19.05
CA THR A 186 -23.66 2.09 -18.93
C THR A 186 -22.64 2.89 -18.11
N PRO A 187 -22.57 4.22 -18.29
CA PRO A 187 -21.66 5.05 -17.48
C PRO A 187 -21.84 4.88 -15.96
N THR A 188 -23.07 4.64 -15.50
CA THR A 188 -23.37 4.37 -14.08
C THR A 188 -22.79 3.03 -13.61
N GLU A 189 -22.88 1.99 -14.44
CA GLU A 189 -22.32 0.67 -14.13
C GLU A 189 -20.78 0.70 -14.17
N GLN A 190 -20.19 1.48 -15.09
CA GLN A 190 -18.75 1.72 -15.12
C GLN A 190 -18.27 2.44 -13.86
N ALA A 191 -18.93 3.54 -13.47
CA ALA A 191 -18.60 4.25 -12.24
C ALA A 191 -18.71 3.34 -10.99
N ARG A 192 -19.72 2.47 -10.96
CA ARG A 192 -19.87 1.46 -9.90
C ARG A 192 -18.74 0.43 -9.91
N ALA A 193 -18.32 -0.05 -11.08
CA ALA A 193 -17.20 -0.98 -11.20
C ALA A 193 -15.89 -0.35 -10.71
N GLU A 194 -15.64 0.91 -11.06
CA GLU A 194 -14.50 1.68 -10.56
C GLU A 194 -14.52 1.85 -9.04
N GLN A 195 -15.68 2.16 -8.46
CA GLN A 195 -15.84 2.23 -7.02
C GLN A 195 -15.56 0.87 -6.36
N LEU A 196 -16.05 -0.24 -6.94
CA LEU A 196 -15.80 -1.57 -6.42
C LEU A 196 -14.29 -1.93 -6.43
N ARG A 197 -13.53 -1.50 -7.44
CA ARG A 197 -12.05 -1.66 -7.46
C ARG A 197 -11.37 -0.89 -6.32
N ALA A 198 -11.81 0.34 -6.06
CA ALA A 198 -11.32 1.14 -4.92
C ALA A 198 -11.67 0.50 -3.57
N ASP A 199 -12.91 0.03 -3.42
CA ASP A 199 -13.40 -0.66 -2.23
C ASP A 199 -12.61 -1.94 -1.96
N TYR A 200 -12.32 -2.71 -3.01
CA TYR A 200 -11.45 -3.89 -2.94
C TYR A 200 -10.05 -3.54 -2.43
N ALA A 201 -9.40 -2.50 -2.98
CA ALA A 201 -8.05 -2.13 -2.56
C ALA A 201 -7.98 -1.87 -1.06
N ILE A 202 -8.94 -1.12 -0.52
CA ILE A 202 -9.00 -0.78 0.91
C ILE A 202 -9.28 -2.02 1.75
N GLN A 203 -10.29 -2.82 1.39
CA GLN A 203 -10.63 -4.03 2.15
C GLN A 203 -9.50 -5.06 2.12
N HIS A 204 -8.91 -5.32 0.95
CA HIS A 204 -7.86 -6.32 0.75
C HIS A 204 -6.59 -5.93 1.52
N THR A 205 -6.18 -4.66 1.43
CA THR A 205 -5.04 -4.14 2.19
C THR A 205 -5.29 -4.22 3.70
N ALA A 206 -6.49 -3.85 4.17
CA ALA A 206 -6.81 -3.94 5.60
C ALA A 206 -6.75 -5.40 6.11
N TYR A 207 -7.25 -6.36 5.34
CA TYR A 207 -7.09 -7.77 5.70
C TYR A 207 -5.62 -8.23 5.66
N LEU A 208 -4.83 -7.79 4.67
CA LEU A 208 -3.39 -8.13 4.53
C LEU A 208 -2.58 -7.60 5.70
N LEU A 209 -2.85 -6.39 6.16
CA LEU A 209 -2.19 -5.86 7.34
C LEU A 209 -2.62 -6.61 8.61
N ALA A 210 -3.92 -6.90 8.77
CA ALA A 210 -4.44 -7.54 9.98
C ALA A 210 -4.01 -8.99 10.18
N ASN A 211 -3.97 -9.77 9.11
CA ASN A 211 -3.66 -11.20 9.16
C ASN A 211 -2.31 -11.54 8.50
N GLY A 212 -1.63 -10.56 7.93
CA GLY A 212 -0.35 -10.76 7.27
C GLY A 212 0.71 -11.29 8.22
N ALA A 213 0.88 -10.67 9.40
CA ALA A 213 1.89 -11.13 10.36
C ALA A 213 1.63 -12.58 10.85
N PRO A 214 0.41 -12.98 11.29
CA PRO A 214 0.10 -14.37 11.63
C PRO A 214 0.32 -15.35 10.47
N GLU A 215 -0.04 -14.98 9.24
CA GLU A 215 0.12 -15.83 8.06
C GLU A 215 1.53 -15.75 7.45
N GLY A 216 2.40 -14.88 7.95
CA GLY A 216 3.76 -14.66 7.47
C GLY A 216 3.86 -13.86 6.16
N ILE A 217 2.86 -13.08 5.78
CA ILE A 217 2.93 -12.17 4.64
C ILE A 217 3.88 -11.02 4.98
N ALA A 218 4.97 -10.89 4.22
CA ALA A 218 5.95 -9.84 4.40
C ALA A 218 5.81 -8.69 3.39
N ARG A 219 5.26 -8.97 2.20
CA ARG A 219 5.11 -8.01 1.10
C ARG A 219 3.86 -8.32 0.28
N PHE A 220 3.24 -7.30 -0.29
CA PHE A 220 2.19 -7.45 -1.29
C PHE A 220 2.38 -6.45 -2.43
N PHE A 221 1.93 -6.83 -3.62
CA PHE A 221 2.05 -6.09 -4.87
C PHE A 221 0.70 -6.12 -5.57
N HIS A 222 0.16 -4.93 -5.84
CA HIS A 222 -1.03 -4.79 -6.67
C HIS A 222 -0.67 -5.08 -8.12
N PHE A 223 -1.45 -5.95 -8.76
CA PHE A 223 -1.43 -6.15 -10.20
C PHE A 223 -2.60 -5.34 -10.78
N GLN A 224 -2.36 -4.19 -11.40
CA GLN A 224 -1.05 -3.65 -11.81
C GLN A 224 -1.09 -2.13 -12.00
N TYR A 225 0.01 -1.54 -12.45
CA TYR A 225 0.14 -0.09 -12.61
C TYR A 225 -0.72 0.45 -13.77
N ASP A 226 -0.42 0.07 -15.02
CA ASP A 226 -1.19 0.48 -16.20
C ASP A 226 -2.26 -0.55 -16.57
N ASP A 227 -3.37 -0.11 -17.17
CA ASP A 227 -4.37 -1.05 -17.66
C ASP A 227 -3.86 -1.87 -18.85
N THR A 228 -4.17 -3.17 -18.81
CA THR A 228 -4.06 -4.08 -19.94
C THR A 228 -5.43 -4.69 -20.22
N ALA A 229 -5.48 -5.75 -21.02
CA ALA A 229 -6.69 -6.56 -21.22
C ALA A 229 -7.28 -7.11 -19.90
N ASP A 230 -6.50 -7.15 -18.81
CA ASP A 230 -6.91 -7.70 -17.52
C ASP A 230 -7.76 -6.73 -16.68
N ASN A 231 -7.77 -5.45 -17.03
CA ASN A 231 -8.60 -4.40 -16.44
C ASN A 231 -8.47 -4.23 -14.91
N THR A 232 -7.24 -4.34 -14.42
CA THR A 232 -6.85 -4.20 -13.00
C THR A 232 -5.86 -3.06 -12.77
N GLY A 233 -5.59 -2.23 -13.79
CA GLY A 233 -4.65 -1.12 -13.71
C GLY A 233 -5.08 -0.04 -12.70
N LEU A 234 -4.11 0.68 -12.11
CA LEU A 234 -4.35 1.92 -11.37
C LEU A 234 -4.67 3.11 -12.29
N TYR A 235 -4.25 3.00 -13.54
CA TYR A 235 -4.47 3.97 -14.60
C TYR A 235 -5.23 3.32 -15.75
N THR A 236 -6.15 4.03 -16.40
CA THR A 236 -6.78 3.60 -17.65
C THR A 236 -5.92 3.99 -18.85
N GLY A 237 -5.78 3.10 -19.85
CA GLY A 237 -5.09 3.39 -21.11
C GLY A 237 -4.08 2.29 -21.51
N THR A 238 -4.04 1.92 -22.80
CA THR A 238 -3.32 0.73 -23.29
C THR A 238 -1.99 1.03 -23.99
N THR A 239 -1.56 2.29 -24.07
CA THR A 239 -0.35 2.67 -24.83
C THR A 239 0.53 3.68 -24.10
N GLY A 240 1.51 3.17 -23.35
CA GLY A 240 2.75 3.86 -22.98
C GLY A 240 2.63 5.23 -22.31
N PHE A 241 2.57 5.25 -20.98
CA PHE A 241 2.92 6.35 -20.05
C PHE A 241 2.41 7.79 -20.32
N LYS A 242 1.67 8.09 -21.40
CA LYS A 242 1.39 9.46 -21.86
C LYS A 242 -0.08 9.81 -22.06
N ASP A 243 -0.99 8.83 -21.97
CA ASP A 243 -2.43 9.06 -22.15
C ASP A 243 -3.24 8.24 -21.13
N THR A 244 -2.94 8.47 -19.85
CA THR A 244 -3.46 7.67 -18.73
C THR A 244 -4.33 8.50 -17.78
N SER A 245 -5.59 8.12 -17.60
CA SER A 245 -6.44 8.69 -16.55
C SER A 245 -6.34 7.87 -15.27
N VAL A 246 -6.26 8.56 -14.13
CA VAL A 246 -6.20 7.91 -12.80
C VAL A 246 -7.54 7.25 -12.48
N ARG A 247 -7.51 6.02 -11.95
CA ARG A 247 -8.71 5.32 -11.46
C ARG A 247 -8.96 5.60 -9.98
N PRO A 248 -10.20 5.49 -9.49
CA PRO A 248 -10.52 5.50 -8.05
C PRO A 248 -9.66 4.56 -7.20
N MET A 249 -9.21 3.43 -7.76
CA MET A 249 -8.31 2.50 -7.07
C MET A 249 -6.94 3.12 -6.72
N TYR A 250 -6.44 4.06 -7.53
CA TYR A 250 -5.22 4.80 -7.20
C TYR A 250 -5.44 5.71 -5.99
N ALA A 251 -6.55 6.47 -5.96
CA ALA A 251 -6.93 7.30 -4.81
C ALA A 251 -7.11 6.46 -3.54
N ALA A 252 -7.58 5.21 -3.67
CA ALA A 252 -7.63 4.25 -2.57
C ALA A 252 -6.23 3.91 -2.04
N PHE A 253 -5.24 3.68 -2.90
CA PHE A 253 -3.86 3.46 -2.46
C PHE A 253 -3.21 4.71 -1.85
N GLU A 254 -3.52 5.91 -2.33
CA GLU A 254 -3.08 7.15 -1.68
C GLU A 254 -3.66 7.28 -0.26
N LEU A 255 -4.96 7.01 -0.11
CA LEU A 255 -5.62 6.99 1.20
C LEU A 255 -5.01 5.94 2.13
N LEU A 256 -4.75 4.73 1.62
CA LEU A 256 -4.09 3.67 2.39
C LEU A 256 -2.67 4.03 2.81
N ASN A 257 -1.90 4.68 1.94
CA ASN A 257 -0.55 5.13 2.27
C ASN A 257 -0.57 6.19 3.36
N GLU A 258 -1.49 7.17 3.28
CA GLU A 258 -1.64 8.23 4.28
C GLU A 258 -2.06 7.67 5.65
N TYR A 259 -3.05 6.77 5.68
CA TYR A 259 -3.66 6.35 6.94
C TYR A 259 -3.15 5.03 7.51
N LEU A 260 -2.63 4.13 6.68
CA LEU A 260 -2.18 2.80 7.08
C LEU A 260 -0.70 2.52 6.75
N GLY A 261 0.03 3.47 6.14
CA GLY A 261 1.42 3.25 5.69
C GLY A 261 2.41 2.94 6.81
N ASP A 262 2.17 3.46 8.02
CA ASP A 262 2.95 3.19 9.24
C ASP A 262 2.15 2.41 10.30
N ALA A 263 0.92 1.99 9.96
CA ALA A 263 0.00 1.46 10.93
C ALA A 263 0.22 -0.04 11.18
N GLN A 264 -0.05 -0.46 12.41
CA GLN A 264 -0.01 -1.87 12.83
C GLN A 264 -1.37 -2.31 13.32
N PRO A 265 -1.84 -3.52 12.98
CA PRO A 265 -3.14 -3.99 13.44
C PRO A 265 -3.15 -4.13 14.96
N ILE A 266 -4.25 -3.70 15.58
CA ILE A 266 -4.49 -3.84 17.01
C ILE A 266 -5.72 -4.70 17.24
N THR A 267 -5.71 -5.45 18.34
CA THR A 267 -6.88 -6.22 18.78
C THR A 267 -7.68 -5.36 19.76
N PRO A 268 -8.92 -4.94 19.42
CA PRO A 268 -9.76 -4.18 20.35
C PRO A 268 -10.00 -4.93 21.66
N ALA A 269 -10.17 -4.17 22.75
CA ALA A 269 -10.40 -4.75 24.07
C ALA A 269 -11.61 -5.71 24.07
N GLY A 270 -11.41 -6.92 24.61
CA GLY A 270 -12.43 -7.97 24.63
C GLY A 270 -12.51 -8.82 23.35
N ARG A 271 -11.64 -8.60 22.36
CA ARG A 271 -11.50 -9.46 21.18
C ARG A 271 -10.27 -10.35 21.25
N SER A 272 -10.31 -11.47 20.54
CA SER A 272 -9.18 -12.39 20.34
C SER A 272 -8.49 -12.22 18.99
N SER A 273 -9.00 -11.32 18.14
CA SER A 273 -8.50 -11.06 16.78
C SER A 273 -8.68 -9.58 16.43
N PRO A 274 -7.79 -9.00 15.60
CA PRO A 274 -8.01 -7.68 14.99
C PRO A 274 -9.28 -7.64 14.13
N LEU A 275 -9.68 -8.78 13.57
CA LEU A 275 -10.93 -8.91 12.81
C LEU A 275 -12.13 -9.04 13.74
N LEU A 276 -13.21 -8.30 13.46
CA LEU A 276 -14.50 -8.51 14.15
C LEU A 276 -15.04 -9.92 13.93
N PHE A 277 -14.99 -10.39 12.68
CA PHE A 277 -15.33 -11.75 12.31
C PHE A 277 -14.29 -12.30 11.32
N THR A 278 -13.99 -13.60 11.43
CA THR A 278 -13.15 -14.30 10.46
C THR A 278 -14.07 -14.92 9.40
N PRO A 279 -13.97 -14.50 8.12
CA PRO A 279 -14.73 -15.13 7.05
C PRO A 279 -14.55 -16.66 7.06
N PRO A 280 -15.61 -17.47 6.87
CA PRO A 280 -15.50 -18.92 6.95
C PRO A 280 -14.54 -19.45 5.87
N LEU A 281 -13.60 -20.31 6.27
CA LEU A 281 -12.55 -20.85 5.41
C LEU A 281 -13.03 -21.98 4.45
N THR A 282 -14.34 -22.17 4.27
CA THR A 282 -14.91 -23.28 3.49
C THR A 282 -15.62 -22.78 2.23
N ALA A 283 -15.20 -23.29 1.08
CA ALA A 283 -15.59 -22.82 -0.24
C ALA A 283 -17.11 -22.69 -0.50
N ASN A 284 -17.46 -21.67 -1.29
CA ASN A 284 -18.49 -21.71 -2.34
C ASN A 284 -19.96 -21.41 -1.99
N VAL A 285 -20.25 -20.73 -0.88
CA VAL A 285 -21.61 -20.23 -0.59
C VAL A 285 -21.52 -18.77 -0.13
N ASP A 286 -22.42 -17.94 -0.66
CA ASP A 286 -22.74 -16.58 -0.22
C ASP A 286 -22.56 -16.47 1.30
N TYR A 287 -21.42 -15.90 1.71
CA TYR A 287 -21.03 -15.94 3.11
C TYR A 287 -21.95 -14.99 3.84
N GLY A 288 -22.91 -15.56 4.58
CA GLY A 288 -23.55 -14.90 5.70
C GLY A 288 -22.43 -14.46 6.64
N HIS A 289 -21.96 -13.24 6.43
CA HIS A 289 -20.99 -12.59 7.29
C HIS A 289 -21.59 -12.64 8.69
N GLY A 290 -20.92 -13.30 9.64
CA GLY A 290 -21.46 -13.54 10.99
C GLY A 290 -21.78 -12.26 11.79
N SER A 291 -21.60 -11.09 11.17
CA SER A 291 -21.93 -9.76 11.60
C SER A 291 -22.47 -8.97 10.39
N ALA A 292 -23.29 -7.95 10.65
CA ALA A 292 -23.80 -7.02 9.63
C ALA A 292 -22.71 -6.08 9.06
N HIS A 293 -21.55 -5.99 9.73
CA HIS A 293 -20.38 -5.24 9.28
C HIS A 293 -19.09 -5.98 9.64
N GLN A 294 -18.00 -5.57 9.01
CA GLN A 294 -16.64 -5.89 9.42
C GLN A 294 -15.93 -4.62 9.84
N GLU A 295 -15.06 -4.73 10.84
CA GLU A 295 -14.13 -3.67 11.20
C GLU A 295 -12.76 -4.25 11.57
N ILE A 296 -11.73 -3.46 11.28
CA ILE A 296 -10.33 -3.77 11.57
C ILE A 296 -9.67 -2.50 12.11
N ALA A 297 -9.14 -2.56 13.32
CA ALA A 297 -8.50 -1.43 13.97
C ALA A 297 -6.97 -1.50 13.85
N PHE A 298 -6.36 -0.34 13.66
CA PHE A 298 -4.93 -0.14 13.53
C PHE A 298 -4.47 0.98 14.45
N ALA A 299 -3.25 0.85 14.97
CA ALA A 299 -2.52 1.95 15.61
C ALA A 299 -1.49 2.47 14.61
N SER A 300 -1.59 3.75 14.27
CA SER A 300 -0.68 4.51 13.43
C SER A 300 0.08 5.53 14.30
N PRO A 301 1.42 5.51 14.29
CA PRO A 301 2.22 6.54 14.93
C PRO A 301 1.95 7.95 14.42
N SER A 302 1.56 8.13 13.16
CA SER A 302 1.24 9.45 12.57
C SER A 302 -0.24 9.82 12.73
N GLN A 303 -1.17 8.88 12.60
CA GLN A 303 -2.60 9.18 12.52
C GLN A 303 -3.38 8.93 13.82
N GLY A 304 -2.79 8.23 14.78
CA GLY A 304 -3.51 7.74 15.95
C GLY A 304 -4.20 6.40 15.68
N ARG A 305 -5.45 6.23 16.10
CA ARG A 305 -6.17 4.97 15.84
C ARG A 305 -7.01 5.09 14.58
N VAL A 306 -6.75 4.21 13.62
CA VAL A 306 -7.51 4.11 12.37
C VAL A 306 -8.32 2.83 12.40
N THR A 307 -9.64 2.91 12.24
CA THR A 307 -10.52 1.75 12.11
C THR A 307 -11.13 1.73 10.72
N VAL A 308 -10.78 0.72 9.92
CA VAL A 308 -11.41 0.49 8.61
C VAL A 308 -12.69 -0.32 8.85
N VAL A 309 -13.83 0.18 8.38
CA VAL A 309 -15.15 -0.39 8.67
C VAL A 309 -16.03 -0.38 7.42
N TRP A 310 -16.77 -1.47 7.18
CA TRP A 310 -17.70 -1.58 6.05
C TRP A 310 -18.87 -2.52 6.34
N ALA A 311 -19.99 -2.30 5.66
CA ALA A 311 -21.14 -3.19 5.77
C ALA A 311 -20.87 -4.52 5.07
N THR A 312 -21.31 -5.59 5.67
CA THR A 312 -21.33 -6.93 5.09
C THR A 312 -22.76 -7.41 4.82
N ALA A 313 -23.74 -6.81 5.49
CA ALA A 313 -25.16 -6.98 5.18
C ALA A 313 -25.50 -6.36 3.82
N ASP A 314 -26.27 -7.08 3.02
CA ASP A 314 -26.95 -6.53 1.84
C ASP A 314 -28.31 -5.91 2.22
N ALA A 315 -29.03 -5.38 1.22
CA ALA A 315 -30.34 -4.77 1.43
C ALA A 315 -31.35 -5.75 2.03
N ALA A 316 -31.31 -7.04 1.69
CA ALA A 316 -32.25 -8.02 2.23
C ALA A 316 -31.99 -8.24 3.73
N ALA A 317 -30.73 -8.41 4.11
CA ALA A 317 -30.31 -8.52 5.51
C ALA A 317 -30.60 -7.23 6.31
N ALA A 318 -30.59 -6.07 5.65
CA ALA A 318 -30.92 -4.77 6.23
C ALA A 318 -32.43 -4.44 6.22
N GLY A 319 -33.31 -5.39 5.90
CA GLY A 319 -34.77 -5.16 5.88
C GLY A 319 -35.24 -4.19 4.79
N GLY A 320 -34.52 -4.15 3.67
CA GLY A 320 -34.77 -3.26 2.53
C GLY A 320 -34.08 -1.89 2.62
N ALA A 321 -33.34 -1.61 3.70
CA ALA A 321 -32.61 -0.36 3.85
C ALA A 321 -31.37 -0.30 2.92
N THR A 322 -31.00 0.92 2.51
CA THR A 322 -29.79 1.19 1.71
C THR A 322 -28.53 1.39 2.55
N SER A 323 -28.68 1.46 3.88
CA SER A 323 -27.58 1.58 4.84
C SER A 323 -27.91 0.85 6.13
N ILE A 324 -26.87 0.51 6.88
CA ILE A 324 -26.96 -0.01 8.25
C ILE A 324 -26.25 0.94 9.20
N THR A 325 -26.73 0.99 10.44
CA THR A 325 -26.08 1.73 11.52
C THR A 325 -25.29 0.77 12.39
N VAL A 326 -24.02 1.07 12.64
CA VAL A 326 -23.13 0.28 13.49
C VAL A 326 -22.51 1.11 14.60
N GLN A 327 -22.07 0.44 15.66
CA GLN A 327 -21.37 1.06 16.79
C GLN A 327 -19.90 0.64 16.76
N VAL A 328 -19.02 1.58 16.44
CA VAL A 328 -17.57 1.35 16.41
C VAL A 328 -16.97 1.76 17.76
N PRO A 329 -16.29 0.86 18.50
CA PRO A 329 -15.75 1.17 19.82
C PRO A 329 -14.68 2.27 19.78
N THR A 330 -14.75 3.23 20.69
CA THR A 330 -13.76 4.31 20.80
C THR A 330 -12.51 3.87 21.58
N THR A 331 -11.44 4.65 21.49
CA THR A 331 -10.36 4.64 22.46
C THR A 331 -10.82 5.32 23.75
N PRO A 332 -10.47 4.80 24.94
CA PRO A 332 -10.80 5.47 26.19
C PRO A 332 -10.32 6.93 26.21
N GLY A 333 -11.24 7.87 26.42
CA GLY A 333 -10.94 9.30 26.45
C GLY A 333 -10.91 9.99 25.08
N ALA A 334 -11.29 9.31 23.99
CA ALA A 334 -11.44 9.93 22.68
C ALA A 334 -12.47 11.08 22.73
N SER A 335 -12.12 12.24 22.15
CA SER A 335 -12.98 13.43 22.10
C SER A 335 -13.73 13.58 20.79
N GLY A 336 -13.30 12.87 19.73
CA GLY A 336 -13.86 12.95 18.39
C GLY A 336 -13.10 12.06 17.42
N ALA A 337 -13.68 11.83 16.24
CA ALA A 337 -13.03 11.12 15.13
C ALA A 337 -13.40 11.78 13.79
N GLN A 338 -12.59 11.56 12.77
CA GLN A 338 -12.96 11.83 11.38
C GLN A 338 -13.38 10.52 10.72
N LEU A 339 -14.54 10.51 10.07
CA LEU A 339 -14.99 9.41 9.22
C LEU A 339 -14.71 9.79 7.77
N ILE A 340 -13.89 9.01 7.08
CA ILE A 340 -13.35 9.31 5.75
C ILE A 340 -13.71 8.19 4.79
N TRP A 341 -14.11 8.52 3.56
CA TRP A 341 -14.37 7.55 2.50
C TRP A 341 -14.10 8.13 1.11
N LEU A 342 -14.08 7.28 0.09
CA LEU A 342 -13.96 7.70 -1.30
C LEU A 342 -15.30 7.62 -2.02
N ASP A 343 -15.57 8.62 -2.84
CA ASP A 343 -16.61 8.63 -3.87
C ASP A 343 -15.94 8.90 -5.22
N GLY A 344 -15.66 7.82 -5.95
CA GLY A 344 -14.77 7.82 -7.10
C GLY A 344 -13.37 8.32 -6.71
N LEU A 345 -12.92 9.40 -7.36
CA LEU A 345 -11.64 10.04 -7.06
C LEU A 345 -11.70 11.02 -5.88
N SER A 346 -12.89 11.34 -5.37
CA SER A 346 -13.05 12.39 -4.37
C SER A 346 -13.02 11.81 -2.96
N ARG A 347 -12.17 12.39 -2.09
CA ARG A 347 -12.21 12.12 -0.66
C ARG A 347 -13.37 12.87 -0.01
N GLN A 348 -14.19 12.14 0.73
CA GLN A 348 -15.25 12.67 1.56
C GLN A 348 -14.88 12.48 3.04
N GLN A 349 -15.34 13.39 3.89
CA GLN A 349 -15.10 13.29 5.33
C GLN A 349 -16.20 13.95 6.16
N THR A 350 -16.41 13.44 7.37
CA THR A 350 -17.29 14.05 8.38
C THR A 350 -16.77 13.82 9.79
N ALA A 351 -16.98 14.79 10.67
CA ALA A 351 -16.60 14.68 12.07
C ALA A 351 -17.65 13.87 12.86
N LEU A 352 -17.18 12.98 13.73
CA LEU A 352 -18.02 12.21 14.65
C LEU A 352 -17.68 12.56 16.10
N THR A 353 -18.72 12.72 16.92
CA THR A 353 -18.60 12.83 18.37
C THR A 353 -18.98 11.49 19.00
N PRO A 354 -18.18 10.94 19.92
CA PRO A 354 -18.50 9.67 20.55
C PRO A 354 -19.72 9.81 21.47
N THR A 355 -20.56 8.78 21.51
CA THR A 355 -21.66 8.66 22.47
C THR A 355 -21.33 7.54 23.44
N GLY A 356 -20.87 7.89 24.64
CA GLY A 356 -20.30 6.90 25.56
C GLY A 356 -18.98 6.35 25.02
N ASN A 357 -18.91 5.04 24.79
CA ASN A 357 -17.68 4.34 24.35
C ASN A 357 -17.74 3.91 22.88
N SER A 358 -18.57 4.54 22.06
CA SER A 358 -18.69 4.22 20.64
C SER A 358 -19.02 5.42 19.76
N TYR A 359 -18.66 5.29 18.48
CA TYR A 359 -19.16 6.12 17.41
C TYR A 359 -20.31 5.43 16.71
N THR A 360 -21.37 6.19 16.39
CA THR A 360 -22.45 5.72 15.52
C THR A 360 -22.07 6.00 14.07
N VAL A 361 -21.93 4.95 13.26
CA VAL A 361 -21.53 5.05 11.85
C VAL A 361 -22.63 4.48 10.97
N SER A 362 -23.04 5.23 9.94
CA SER A 362 -23.94 4.75 8.88
C SER A 362 -23.12 4.25 7.70
N LEU A 363 -23.31 2.99 7.31
CA LEU A 363 -22.56 2.33 6.25
C LEU A 363 -23.51 1.94 5.12
N PRO A 364 -23.19 2.24 3.85
CA PRO A 364 -23.93 1.72 2.71
C PRO A 364 -23.95 0.19 2.73
N VAL A 365 -25.11 -0.42 2.50
CA VAL A 365 -25.21 -1.89 2.44
C VAL A 365 -24.33 -2.43 1.31
N ARG A 366 -23.87 -3.66 1.48
CA ARG A 366 -23.16 -4.41 0.45
C ARG A 366 -24.01 -4.49 -0.82
N THR A 367 -23.41 -4.16 -1.95
CA THR A 367 -24.07 -4.23 -3.27
C THR A 367 -23.50 -5.31 -4.19
N ASN A 368 -22.37 -5.91 -3.82
CA ASN A 368 -21.72 -7.01 -4.52
C ASN A 368 -21.43 -8.13 -3.51
N SER A 369 -21.61 -9.40 -3.85
CA SER A 369 -21.45 -10.49 -2.88
C SER A 369 -19.98 -10.83 -2.57
N ALA A 370 -19.06 -10.43 -3.45
CA ALA A 370 -17.65 -10.79 -3.37
C ALA A 370 -16.76 -9.64 -2.91
N ILE A 371 -17.20 -8.39 -3.13
CA ILE A 371 -16.66 -7.19 -2.49
C ILE A 371 -17.76 -6.68 -1.58
N SER A 372 -17.48 -6.54 -0.29
CA SER A 372 -18.50 -6.10 0.67
C SER A 372 -18.92 -4.64 0.43
N GLY A 373 -19.60 -3.98 1.38
CA GLY A 373 -19.94 -2.56 1.27
C GLY A 373 -18.72 -1.64 1.18
N THR A 374 -18.95 -0.38 0.80
CA THR A 374 -17.90 0.64 0.69
C THR A 374 -17.20 0.85 2.04
N PRO A 375 -15.86 0.76 2.09
CA PRO A 375 -15.10 0.88 3.33
C PRO A 375 -14.84 2.33 3.70
N TYR A 376 -15.06 2.62 4.98
CA TYR A 376 -14.84 3.92 5.60
C TYR A 376 -13.67 3.79 6.58
N LEU A 377 -12.86 4.84 6.69
CA LEU A 377 -11.79 4.97 7.68
C LEU A 377 -12.29 5.88 8.80
N LEU A 378 -12.43 5.34 10.00
CA LEU A 378 -12.69 6.10 11.21
C LEU A 378 -11.37 6.39 11.92
N VAL A 379 -10.93 7.64 11.91
CA VAL A 379 -9.64 8.10 12.42
C VAL A 379 -9.85 8.84 13.74
N GLU A 380 -9.45 8.22 14.84
CA GLU A 380 -9.27 8.87 16.13
C GLU A 380 -7.85 9.45 16.17
N PRO A 381 -7.68 10.78 16.11
CA PRO A 381 -6.36 11.38 16.15
C PRO A 381 -5.68 11.05 17.49
N LEU A 382 -4.35 11.08 17.49
CA LEU A 382 -3.58 11.00 18.72
C LEU A 382 -4.11 12.01 19.75
N ALA A 383 -4.43 11.53 20.96
CA ALA A 383 -4.95 12.36 22.04
C ALA A 383 -3.97 13.52 22.29
N THR A 384 -4.33 14.70 21.76
CA THR A 384 -3.48 15.88 21.67
C THR A 384 -2.02 15.53 21.38
N SER A 385 -1.73 15.05 20.17
CA SER A 385 -0.45 15.40 19.55
C SER A 385 -0.26 16.90 19.77
N SER A 386 0.89 17.31 20.31
CA SER A 386 1.21 18.73 20.39
C SER A 386 1.24 19.26 18.97
N THR A 387 0.13 19.84 18.51
CA THR A 387 0.04 20.38 17.16
C THR A 387 1.11 21.44 16.99
N ILE A 388 1.72 21.44 15.82
CA ILE A 388 2.80 22.36 15.49
C ILE A 388 2.28 23.43 14.53
N ASP A 389 2.55 24.68 14.86
CA ASP A 389 2.35 25.79 13.94
C ASP A 389 3.68 26.00 13.22
N THR A 390 3.70 25.81 11.91
CA THR A 390 4.92 25.88 11.11
C THR A 390 4.83 26.96 10.04
N ALA A 391 5.82 27.85 10.00
CA ALA A 391 6.02 28.74 8.87
C ALA A 391 7.09 28.16 7.94
N LEU A 392 6.72 27.86 6.70
CA LEU A 392 7.65 27.52 5.64
C LEU A 392 8.15 28.82 5.00
N LEU A 393 9.41 29.16 5.20
CA LEU A 393 10.07 30.34 4.65
C LEU A 393 10.87 29.88 3.43
N ILE A 394 10.37 30.19 2.24
CA ILE A 394 10.90 29.61 1.01
C ILE A 394 11.57 30.71 0.20
N ASP A 395 12.85 30.48 -0.09
CA ASP A 395 13.70 31.39 -0.83
C ASP A 395 13.26 31.44 -2.29
N SER A 396 12.94 32.63 -2.78
CA SER A 396 12.64 32.91 -4.17
C SER A 396 13.67 33.79 -4.84
N SER A 397 14.85 33.98 -4.23
CA SER A 397 15.90 34.82 -4.79
C SER A 397 16.43 34.32 -6.15
N GLY A 398 17.04 35.24 -6.91
CA GLY A 398 17.60 34.93 -8.23
C GLY A 398 18.67 33.83 -8.23
N SER A 399 19.41 33.64 -7.14
CA SER A 399 20.43 32.58 -7.03
C SER A 399 19.83 31.18 -7.10
N MET A 400 18.55 31.02 -6.74
CA MET A 400 17.85 29.75 -6.81
C MET A 400 17.78 29.19 -8.23
N THR A 401 17.81 30.04 -9.27
CA THR A 401 17.89 29.58 -10.68
C THR A 401 19.13 28.73 -10.97
N SER A 402 20.22 28.94 -10.22
CA SER A 402 21.50 28.24 -10.39
C SER A 402 21.77 27.21 -9.30
N ASN A 403 21.42 27.53 -8.05
CA ASN A 403 21.68 26.68 -6.88
C ASN A 403 20.61 25.59 -6.69
N ASP A 404 19.38 25.84 -7.12
CA ASP A 404 18.27 24.89 -7.09
C ASP A 404 17.45 24.91 -8.40
N PRO A 405 18.06 24.57 -9.56
CA PRO A 405 17.41 24.63 -10.87
C PRO A 405 16.26 23.62 -11.02
N GLY A 406 16.18 22.64 -10.11
CA GLY A 406 15.10 21.66 -10.07
C GLY A 406 13.95 22.02 -9.12
N ASN A 407 14.01 23.18 -8.44
CA ASN A 407 13.03 23.59 -7.44
C ASN A 407 12.81 22.58 -6.30
N ARG A 408 13.89 21.92 -5.86
CA ARG A 408 13.86 20.96 -4.74
C ARG A 408 13.36 21.57 -3.44
N ARG A 409 13.51 22.89 -3.25
CA ARG A 409 12.92 23.59 -2.10
C ARG A 409 11.39 23.57 -2.13
N LEU A 410 10.77 23.62 -3.31
CA LEU A 410 9.31 23.50 -3.47
C LEU A 410 8.87 22.05 -3.24
N ASP A 411 9.63 21.09 -3.77
CA ASP A 411 9.40 19.66 -3.52
C ASP A 411 9.47 19.33 -2.02
N ALA A 412 10.46 19.89 -1.31
CA ALA A 412 10.62 19.73 0.14
C ALA A 412 9.45 20.34 0.92
N ALA A 413 8.97 21.52 0.51
CA ALA A 413 7.80 22.14 1.12
C ALA A 413 6.53 21.29 0.92
N GLN A 414 6.33 20.73 -0.29
CA GLN A 414 5.21 19.81 -0.57
C GLN A 414 5.33 18.51 0.23
N ALA A 415 6.53 17.96 0.35
CA ALA A 415 6.80 16.78 1.18
C ALA A 415 6.51 17.04 2.67
N TYR A 416 6.82 18.25 3.17
CA TYR A 416 6.44 18.64 4.52
C TYR A 416 4.93 18.64 4.70
N LEU A 417 4.18 19.21 3.75
CA LEU A 417 2.71 19.16 3.81
C LEU A 417 2.24 17.70 3.91
N LEU A 418 2.76 16.79 3.07
CA LEU A 418 2.43 15.37 3.08
C LEU A 418 2.70 14.69 4.44
N ALA A 419 3.77 15.08 5.12
CA ALA A 419 4.15 14.53 6.42
C ALA A 419 3.44 15.16 7.62
N ALA A 420 2.92 16.39 7.49
CA ALA A 420 2.26 17.11 8.57
C ALA A 420 0.99 16.40 9.03
N LEU A 421 0.75 16.43 10.34
CA LEU A 421 -0.32 15.71 11.01
C LEU A 421 -1.64 16.49 10.96
N ALA A 422 -2.74 15.79 11.15
CA ALA A 422 -4.04 16.44 11.31
C ALA A 422 -4.04 17.36 12.55
N GLY A 423 -4.48 18.61 12.37
CA GLY A 423 -4.47 19.65 13.39
C GLY A 423 -3.20 20.52 13.40
N ASP A 424 -2.18 20.18 12.60
CA ASP A 424 -1.05 21.08 12.37
C ASP A 424 -1.49 22.30 11.56
N TYR A 425 -0.90 23.45 11.87
CA TYR A 425 -1.15 24.67 11.12
C TYR A 425 0.10 25.04 10.32
N VAL A 426 -0.07 25.34 9.04
CA VAL A 426 1.04 25.70 8.16
C VAL A 426 0.77 27.03 7.48
N GLY A 427 1.76 27.90 7.46
CA GLY A 427 1.78 29.12 6.66
C GLY A 427 2.99 29.13 5.73
N VAL A 428 2.88 29.86 4.62
CA VAL A 428 3.94 29.91 3.59
C VAL A 428 4.37 31.36 3.41
N VAL A 429 5.67 31.60 3.52
CA VAL A 429 6.32 32.89 3.27
C VAL A 429 7.20 32.73 2.05
N ASP A 430 6.99 33.62 1.10
CA ASP A 430 7.84 33.80 -0.08
C ASP A 430 8.80 34.96 0.20
N PHE A 431 10.10 34.74 0.06
CA PHE A 431 11.09 35.78 0.31
C PHE A 431 12.20 35.87 -0.74
N ASP A 432 12.45 37.11 -1.16
CA ASP A 432 13.54 37.51 -2.03
C ASP A 432 14.23 38.77 -1.45
N THR A 433 14.28 39.87 -2.22
CA THR A 433 14.53 41.24 -1.74
C THR A 433 13.61 41.63 -0.58
N THR A 434 12.36 41.16 -0.60
CA THR A 434 11.32 41.40 0.42
C THR A 434 10.64 40.10 0.81
N ALA A 435 9.98 40.05 1.96
CA ALA A 435 9.19 38.88 2.35
C ALA A 435 7.69 39.17 2.29
N ARG A 436 6.92 38.24 1.76
CA ARG A 436 5.45 38.29 1.71
C ARG A 436 4.83 36.98 2.19
N THR A 437 3.64 37.06 2.75
CA THR A 437 2.85 35.87 3.07
C THR A 437 2.22 35.33 1.78
N ALA A 438 2.63 34.15 1.33
CA ALA A 438 2.01 33.44 0.21
C ALA A 438 0.75 32.67 0.66
N SER A 439 0.74 32.15 1.88
CA SER A 439 -0.45 31.61 2.54
C SER A 439 -0.46 31.98 4.02
N PRO A 440 -1.59 32.43 4.58
CA PRO A 440 -1.73 32.59 6.03
C PRO A 440 -1.60 31.24 6.74
N LEU A 441 -1.51 31.29 8.06
CA LEU A 441 -1.46 30.10 8.90
C LEU A 441 -2.83 29.39 8.86
N VAL A 442 -2.89 28.19 8.27
CA VAL A 442 -4.14 27.43 8.06
C VAL A 442 -4.00 25.97 8.48
N GLU A 443 -5.11 25.37 8.92
CA GLU A 443 -5.14 24.01 9.47
C GLU A 443 -5.05 22.93 8.39
N LEU A 444 -4.26 21.89 8.64
CA LEU A 444 -4.21 20.66 7.87
C LEU A 444 -5.09 19.55 8.49
N PRO A 445 -5.62 18.63 7.66
CA PRO A 445 -5.42 18.51 6.22
C PRO A 445 -6.36 19.37 5.37
N ALA A 446 -7.35 20.05 5.96
CA ALA A 446 -8.44 20.71 5.24
C ALA A 446 -7.98 21.78 4.22
N ASN A 447 -6.82 22.41 4.43
CA ASN A 447 -6.30 23.47 3.58
C ASN A 447 -5.06 23.05 2.76
N ARG A 448 -4.81 21.74 2.62
CA ARG A 448 -3.62 21.20 1.93
C ARG A 448 -3.49 21.70 0.50
N ASP A 449 -4.57 21.67 -0.29
CA ASP A 449 -4.55 22.09 -1.70
C ASP A 449 -4.27 23.59 -1.85
N ALA A 450 -4.78 24.40 -0.92
CA ALA A 450 -4.52 25.84 -0.89
C ALA A 450 -3.03 26.13 -0.61
N LEU A 451 -2.43 25.39 0.33
CA LEU A 451 -0.99 25.49 0.64
C LEU A 451 -0.12 25.02 -0.53
N THR A 452 -0.47 23.89 -1.17
CA THR A 452 0.23 23.40 -2.37
C THR A 452 0.17 24.43 -3.50
N THR A 453 -0.98 25.06 -3.70
CA THR A 453 -1.16 26.15 -4.69
C THR A 453 -0.27 27.34 -4.35
N ALA A 454 -0.22 27.76 -3.08
CA ALA A 454 0.62 28.88 -2.64
C ALA A 454 2.12 28.61 -2.86
N ILE A 455 2.59 27.39 -2.55
CA ILE A 455 3.98 26.96 -2.82
C ILE A 455 4.28 27.02 -4.32
N GLY A 456 3.32 26.66 -5.18
CA GLY A 456 3.47 26.75 -6.64
C GLY A 456 3.62 28.18 -7.19
N THR A 457 3.37 29.22 -6.39
CA THR A 457 3.54 30.63 -6.82
C THR A 457 4.94 31.19 -6.61
N ILE A 458 5.83 30.43 -5.95
CA ILE A 458 7.15 30.89 -5.54
C ILE A 458 8.11 30.82 -6.72
N ASP A 459 8.78 31.93 -7.01
CA ASP A 459 9.65 32.09 -8.17
C ASP A 459 11.15 32.00 -7.80
N SER A 460 12.02 32.60 -8.62
CA SER A 460 13.47 32.60 -8.49
C SER A 460 14.04 33.90 -9.06
N SER A 461 13.63 35.03 -8.50
CA SER A 461 14.00 36.37 -8.93
C SER A 461 14.31 37.29 -7.73
N GLY A 462 14.94 38.45 -7.97
CA GLY A 462 15.27 39.39 -6.90
C GLY A 462 16.53 39.04 -6.09
N GLY A 463 16.76 39.81 -5.02
CA GLY A 463 17.86 39.61 -4.07
C GLY A 463 17.51 38.60 -2.97
N THR A 464 18.33 38.54 -1.91
CA THR A 464 18.12 37.61 -0.79
C THR A 464 18.13 38.34 0.55
N ASN A 465 17.00 38.32 1.25
CA ASN A 465 16.79 38.95 2.56
C ASN A 465 16.21 37.95 3.56
N ILE A 466 17.09 37.16 4.17
CA ILE A 466 16.73 36.13 5.15
C ILE A 466 16.10 36.79 6.39
N GLY A 467 16.56 37.99 6.75
CA GLY A 467 16.01 38.72 7.88
C GLY A 467 14.53 39.09 7.74
N ALA A 468 14.15 39.57 6.55
CA ALA A 468 12.75 39.80 6.23
C ALA A 468 11.93 38.50 6.27
N ALA A 469 12.50 37.39 5.81
CA ALA A 469 11.85 36.07 5.84
C ALA A 469 11.52 35.63 7.27
N VAL A 470 12.50 35.72 8.18
CA VAL A 470 12.32 35.35 9.59
C VAL A 470 11.29 36.24 10.27
N GLN A 471 11.35 37.56 10.06
CA GLN A 471 10.37 38.51 10.61
C GLN A 471 8.95 38.20 10.12
N GLN A 472 8.79 37.95 8.82
CA GLN A 472 7.49 37.60 8.25
C GLN A 472 7.00 36.23 8.72
N GLY A 473 7.90 35.26 8.89
CA GLY A 473 7.62 33.97 9.50
C GLY A 473 7.07 34.09 10.92
N CYS A 474 7.70 34.92 11.75
CA CYS A 474 7.19 35.24 13.07
C CYS A 474 5.80 35.87 13.02
N ALA A 475 5.57 36.83 12.10
CA ALA A 475 4.26 37.46 11.94
C ALA A 475 3.17 36.46 11.54
N VAL A 476 3.49 35.46 10.70
CA VAL A 476 2.58 34.36 10.37
C VAL A 476 2.30 33.49 11.58
N LEU A 477 3.33 33.08 12.34
CA LEU A 477 3.18 32.26 13.55
C LEU A 477 2.48 32.97 14.72
N GLN A 478 2.46 34.31 14.71
CA GLN A 478 1.69 35.13 15.65
C GLN A 478 0.18 35.13 15.35
N GLN A 479 -0.24 34.71 14.15
CA GLN A 479 -1.66 34.52 13.81
C GLN A 479 -2.28 33.31 14.53
N SER A 480 -1.45 32.43 15.10
CA SER A 480 -1.92 31.29 15.86
C SER A 480 -2.80 31.71 17.03
N SER A 481 -3.98 31.11 17.11
CA SER A 481 -4.97 31.34 18.16
C SER A 481 -4.70 30.51 19.42
N SER A 482 -3.72 29.60 19.40
CA SER A 482 -3.42 28.69 20.51
C SER A 482 -2.11 29.06 21.21
N ALA A 483 -2.19 29.30 22.53
CA ALA A 483 -1.02 29.58 23.36
C ALA A 483 -0.20 28.30 23.70
N ASN A 484 -0.72 27.11 23.36
CA ASN A 484 -0.16 25.82 23.77
C ASN A 484 0.40 24.99 22.59
N THR A 485 0.52 25.57 21.40
CA THR A 485 1.12 24.91 20.23
C THR A 485 2.62 25.14 20.17
N THR A 486 3.35 24.11 19.78
CA THR A 486 4.78 24.29 19.46
C THR A 486 4.87 25.11 18.18
N LYS A 487 5.76 26.10 18.12
CA LYS A 487 5.94 26.93 16.93
C LYS A 487 7.29 26.63 16.31
N ALA A 488 7.32 26.41 15.00
CA ALA A 488 8.52 26.16 14.24
C ALA A 488 8.55 27.01 12.96
N ALA A 489 9.76 27.30 12.48
CA ALA A 489 9.98 27.85 11.16
C ALA A 489 10.99 26.98 10.43
N ILE A 490 10.72 26.67 9.17
CA ILE A 490 11.62 25.93 8.29
C ILE A 490 12.06 26.90 7.20
N LEU A 491 13.36 27.21 7.17
CA LEU A 491 13.97 28.05 6.15
C LEU A 491 14.54 27.18 5.03
N LEU A 492 14.02 27.35 3.82
CA LEU A 492 14.39 26.59 2.63
C LEU A 492 15.13 27.51 1.65
N THR A 493 16.46 27.53 1.73
CA THR A 493 17.39 28.48 1.07
C THR A 493 18.74 27.82 0.77
N ASP A 494 19.58 28.45 -0.05
CA ASP A 494 20.99 28.09 -0.21
C ASP A 494 21.90 28.64 0.92
N GLY A 495 21.35 29.54 1.76
CA GLY A 495 22.02 30.10 2.93
C GLY A 495 22.91 31.31 2.63
N ASP A 496 22.93 31.83 1.40
CA ASP A 496 23.66 33.04 1.04
C ASP A 496 22.71 34.24 0.88
N GLY A 497 22.81 35.23 1.77
CA GLY A 497 21.92 36.38 1.76
C GLY A 497 22.18 37.37 2.87
N SER A 498 21.52 38.53 2.77
CA SER A 498 21.59 39.55 3.81
C SER A 498 20.74 39.16 5.03
N TYR A 499 21.32 39.34 6.21
CA TYR A 499 20.68 39.21 7.52
C TYR A 499 21.27 40.26 8.47
N ALA A 500 20.49 40.73 9.44
CA ALA A 500 20.99 41.52 10.56
C ALA A 500 20.82 40.72 11.85
N ASP A 501 21.43 41.16 12.96
CA ASP A 501 21.22 40.56 14.29
C ASP A 501 19.76 40.80 14.76
N GLU A 502 18.79 40.10 14.17
CA GLU A 502 17.37 40.14 14.55
C GLU A 502 17.08 39.45 15.89
N VAL A 503 18.13 39.17 16.67
CA VAL A 503 18.12 38.57 18.02
C VAL A 503 17.15 39.28 18.98
N THR A 504 16.73 40.50 18.67
CA THR A 504 15.72 41.26 19.45
C THR A 504 14.26 40.79 19.27
N VAL A 505 13.92 40.00 18.24
CA VAL A 505 12.54 39.51 18.02
C VAL A 505 12.29 38.14 18.68
N LEU A 506 13.35 37.39 19.00
CA LEU A 506 13.26 36.00 19.48
C LEU A 506 12.90 35.84 20.98
N TYR A 507 12.88 36.92 21.76
CA TYR A 507 12.72 36.87 23.23
C TYR A 507 11.70 37.85 23.83
N ARG A 508 10.61 38.20 23.13
CA ARG A 508 9.49 38.92 23.76
C ARG A 508 8.18 38.16 23.67
#